data_AF-A0A4X2KDP8-F1
#
_entry.id   AF-A0A4X2KDP8-F1
#
_cell.length_a   1.000
_cell.length_b   1.000
_cell.length_c   1.000
_cell.angle_alpha   90.00
_cell.angle_beta   90.00
_cell.angle_gamma   90.00
#
_symmetry.space_group_name_H-M   'P 1'
#
loop_
_entity.id
_entity.type
_entity.pdbx_description
1 polymer ?
#
loop_
_entity_poly.entity_id
_entity_poly.type
_entity_poly.pdbx_seq_one_letter_code
_entity_poly.pdbx_strand_id
1 'polypeptide(L)'
;DHVFHRNREYKMGIIILTVPSSQGSCKELALKTLKYYINMWEEQLWLWNSSAKFPPTLQYDEWTIARACRKNLPLKLATCRSTMEVAREKLHKYVFDRVNIHNVMLHLVRQRGEMLESMQIELDNLLNQQNSSKEELQQMQIIRQLENNIEKTMIKINTSQNIYSLYVQLLDYLKKELAYYPPQLDKLQNMVLLYQKDLSDVTIMTHEAIKMTEEAKVNMTEMETAFLAERKAREQKLTQQKKLIEKIQTTDE
;
A
#
# COMPACT_ATOMS: atom_id res chain seq x y z
N ASP A 1 39.56 -12.57 71.15
CA ASP A 1 39.05 -11.18 71.07
C ASP A 1 39.23 -10.45 69.72
N HIS A 2 40.32 -10.64 68.97
CA HIS A 2 40.49 -9.93 67.67
C HIS A 2 39.70 -10.46 66.45
N VAL A 3 39.06 -11.64 66.55
CA VAL A 3 38.27 -12.23 65.44
C VAL A 3 36.80 -11.79 65.47
N PHE A 4 36.28 -11.42 66.65
CA PHE A 4 34.90 -10.97 66.81
C PHE A 4 34.67 -9.51 66.43
N HIS A 5 35.69 -8.65 66.60
CA HIS A 5 35.61 -7.24 66.21
C HIS A 5 35.62 -7.05 64.69
N ARG A 6 36.47 -7.78 63.95
CA ARG A 6 36.49 -7.73 62.49
C ARG A 6 35.17 -8.19 61.86
N ASN A 7 34.50 -9.19 62.44
CA ASN A 7 33.22 -9.66 61.90
C ASN A 7 32.04 -8.69 62.12
N ARG A 8 32.16 -7.70 63.03
CA ARG A 8 31.11 -6.68 63.27
C ARG A 8 31.20 -5.51 62.31
N GLU A 9 32.41 -5.00 62.05
CA GLU A 9 32.62 -3.90 61.11
C GLU A 9 32.31 -4.32 59.68
N TYR A 10 32.67 -5.55 59.28
CA TYR A 10 32.30 -6.11 57.98
C TYR A 10 30.79 -6.37 57.84
N LYS A 11 30.10 -6.80 58.92
CA LYS A 11 28.63 -7.01 58.86
C LYS A 11 27.83 -5.71 58.90
N MET A 12 28.29 -4.65 59.56
CA MET A 12 27.63 -3.33 59.51
C MET A 12 27.89 -2.61 58.18
N GLY A 13 29.10 -2.69 57.62
CA GLY A 13 29.44 -2.07 56.34
C GLY A 13 28.61 -2.59 55.16
N ILE A 14 28.21 -3.87 55.20
CA ILE A 14 27.37 -4.51 54.16
C ILE A 14 25.91 -4.00 54.18
N ILE A 15 25.42 -3.50 55.32
CA ILE A 15 24.02 -3.05 55.46
C ILE A 15 23.78 -1.71 54.75
N ILE A 16 24.81 -0.86 54.60
CA ILE A 16 24.68 0.49 54.05
C ILE A 16 24.61 0.51 52.50
N LEU A 17 25.11 -0.53 51.82
CA LEU A 17 25.32 -0.49 50.35
C LEU A 17 24.23 -1.16 49.49
N THR A 18 23.13 -1.65 50.05
CA THR A 18 22.19 -2.53 49.32
C THR A 18 20.71 -2.16 49.46
N VAL A 19 20.38 -0.87 49.34
CA VAL A 19 18.99 -0.42 49.15
C VAL A 19 18.88 0.25 47.77
N PRO A 20 18.00 -0.22 46.86
CA PRO A 20 17.81 0.39 45.54
C PRO A 20 17.29 1.83 45.64
N SER A 21 17.69 2.66 44.68
CA SER A 21 17.53 4.12 44.61
C SER A 21 16.10 4.64 44.53
N SER A 22 15.11 3.78 44.34
CA SER A 22 13.75 4.16 43.97
C SER A 22 12.81 4.51 45.14
N GLN A 23 13.24 4.34 46.40
CA GLN A 23 12.42 4.68 47.57
C GLN A 23 13.21 5.48 48.61
N GLY A 24 13.33 6.79 48.39
CA GLY A 24 14.03 7.72 49.29
C GLY A 24 13.51 7.67 50.74
N SER A 25 12.20 7.50 50.94
CA SER A 25 11.57 7.41 52.26
C SER A 25 11.97 6.13 53.03
N CYS A 26 12.09 4.99 52.33
CA CYS A 26 12.50 3.71 52.94
C CYS A 26 13.99 3.70 53.29
N LYS A 27 14.85 4.29 52.46
CA LYS A 27 16.29 4.48 52.78
C LYS A 27 16.47 5.30 54.05
N GLU A 28 15.74 6.40 54.17
CA GLU A 28 15.87 7.30 55.31
C GLU A 28 15.36 6.66 56.60
N LEU A 29 14.26 5.90 56.53
CA LEU A 29 13.74 5.15 57.66
C LEU A 29 14.71 4.04 58.10
N ALA A 30 15.28 3.30 57.14
CA ALA A 30 16.28 2.25 57.40
C ALA A 30 17.55 2.82 58.04
N LEU A 31 18.07 3.95 57.52
CA LEU A 31 19.22 4.66 58.09
C LEU A 31 18.94 5.19 59.50
N LYS A 32 17.73 5.72 59.76
CA LYS A 32 17.30 6.14 61.10
C LYS A 32 17.25 4.96 62.08
N THR A 33 16.72 3.82 61.65
CA THR A 33 16.71 2.60 62.49
C THR A 33 18.10 2.06 62.75
N LEU A 34 18.99 2.06 61.76
CA LEU A 34 20.39 1.63 61.93
C LEU A 34 21.17 2.53 62.87
N LYS A 35 21.03 3.86 62.73
CA LYS A 35 21.62 4.82 63.68
C LYS A 35 21.12 4.58 65.10
N TYR A 36 19.84 4.29 65.28
CA TYR A 36 19.27 3.94 66.58
C TYR A 36 19.93 2.68 67.17
N TYR A 37 20.10 1.62 66.37
CA TYR A 37 20.75 0.39 66.83
C TYR A 37 22.25 0.56 67.09
N ILE A 38 22.98 1.33 66.28
CA ILE A 38 24.41 1.63 66.48
C ILE A 38 24.60 2.38 67.81
N ASN A 39 23.84 3.46 68.03
CA ASN A 39 23.88 4.22 69.29
C ASN A 39 23.52 3.34 70.49
N MET A 40 22.55 2.43 70.33
CA MET A 40 22.19 1.45 71.36
C MET A 40 23.37 0.51 71.69
N TRP A 41 24.13 0.07 70.69
CA TRP A 41 25.31 -0.78 70.88
C TRP A 41 26.48 -0.03 71.52
N GLU A 42 26.75 1.21 71.10
CA GLU A 42 27.81 2.05 71.67
C GLU A 42 27.56 2.37 73.16
N GLU A 43 26.33 2.70 73.53
CA GLU A 43 25.97 2.92 74.95
C GLU A 43 26.08 1.62 75.77
N GLN A 44 25.73 0.46 75.21
CA GLN A 44 25.89 -0.82 75.91
C GLN A 44 27.36 -1.23 76.07
N LEU A 45 28.21 -0.94 75.07
CA LEU A 45 29.65 -1.18 75.13
C LEU A 45 30.32 -0.26 76.17
N TRP A 46 29.87 0.99 76.26
CA TRP A 46 30.32 1.93 77.28
C TRP A 46 29.95 1.45 78.70
N LEU A 47 28.70 1.00 78.90
CA LEU A 47 28.26 0.43 80.18
C LEU A 47 29.03 -0.86 80.56
N TRP A 48 29.38 -1.69 79.58
CA TRP A 48 30.19 -2.90 79.77
C TRP A 48 31.60 -2.57 80.31
N ASN A 49 32.28 -1.58 79.72
CA ASN A 49 33.60 -1.12 80.15
C ASN A 49 33.57 -0.39 81.51
N SER A 50 32.44 0.21 81.89
CA SER A 50 32.28 0.85 83.20
C SER A 50 31.95 -0.12 84.34
N SER A 51 31.24 -1.23 84.08
CA SER A 51 30.88 -2.21 85.14
C SER A 51 32.04 -3.12 85.57
N ALA A 52 33.07 -3.28 84.73
CA ALA A 52 34.27 -4.09 85.03
C ALA A 52 35.17 -3.51 86.17
N LYS A 53 34.79 -2.39 86.78
CA LYS A 53 35.57 -1.67 87.81
C LYS A 53 35.02 -1.77 89.24
N PHE A 54 33.90 -2.45 89.50
CA PHE A 54 33.26 -2.47 90.82
C PHE A 54 32.95 -3.90 91.32
N PRO A 55 33.08 -4.19 92.63
CA PRO A 55 32.83 -5.52 93.20
C PRO A 55 31.33 -5.87 93.23
N PRO A 56 30.96 -7.16 93.07
CA PRO A 56 29.57 -7.58 92.92
C PRO A 56 28.83 -7.46 94.26
N THR A 57 27.83 -6.56 94.30
CA THR A 57 26.84 -6.51 95.37
C THR A 57 25.45 -6.67 94.73
N LEU A 58 24.57 -7.44 95.35
CA LEU A 58 23.25 -7.81 94.78
C LEU A 58 22.41 -6.60 94.34
N GLN A 59 22.56 -5.45 95.03
CA GLN A 59 21.89 -4.19 94.72
C GLN A 59 22.44 -3.48 93.47
N TYR A 60 23.74 -3.61 93.20
CA TYR A 60 24.38 -3.03 92.01
C TYR A 60 24.04 -3.82 90.75
N ASP A 61 23.92 -5.14 90.88
CA ASP A 61 23.48 -6.03 89.81
C ASP A 61 22.04 -5.69 89.39
N GLU A 62 21.13 -5.46 90.34
CA GLU A 62 19.72 -5.11 90.07
C GLU A 62 19.58 -3.78 89.31
N TRP A 63 20.32 -2.74 89.72
CA TRP A 63 20.31 -1.43 89.03
C TRP A 63 20.91 -1.51 87.62
N THR A 64 22.01 -2.26 87.46
CA THR A 64 22.70 -2.45 86.18
C THR A 64 21.82 -3.20 85.18
N ILE A 65 21.13 -4.26 85.63
CA ILE A 65 20.17 -5.03 84.84
C ILE A 65 18.96 -4.18 84.43
N ALA A 66 18.41 -3.40 85.37
CA ALA A 66 17.28 -2.50 85.12
C ALA A 66 17.61 -1.41 84.08
N ARG A 67 18.85 -0.90 84.09
CA ARG A 67 19.34 0.08 83.12
C ARG A 67 19.56 -0.55 81.73
N ALA A 68 20.11 -1.76 81.68
CA ALA A 68 20.38 -2.47 80.43
C ALA A 68 19.09 -2.87 79.68
N CYS A 69 18.02 -3.23 80.41
CA CYS A 69 16.72 -3.57 79.84
C CYS A 69 15.92 -2.35 79.32
N ARG A 70 16.36 -1.12 79.61
CA ARG A 70 15.69 0.15 79.26
C ARG A 70 14.16 0.10 79.47
N LYS A 71 13.38 0.46 78.44
CA LYS A 71 11.91 0.52 78.43
C LYS A 71 11.25 -0.83 78.12
N ASN A 72 12.01 -1.90 77.87
CA ASN A 72 11.45 -3.22 77.58
C ASN A 72 10.98 -3.89 78.87
N LEU A 73 9.78 -3.51 79.32
CA LEU A 73 9.16 -3.97 80.55
C LEU A 73 9.13 -5.51 80.70
N PRO A 74 8.81 -6.30 79.66
CA PRO A 74 8.80 -7.77 79.77
C PRO A 74 10.20 -8.35 80.02
N LEU A 75 11.22 -7.81 79.34
CA LEU A 75 12.61 -8.26 79.49
C LEU A 75 13.19 -7.86 80.85
N LYS A 76 12.81 -6.68 81.34
CA LYS A 76 13.15 -6.19 82.67
C LYS A 76 12.56 -7.09 83.76
N LEU A 77 11.26 -7.38 83.70
CA LEU A 77 10.58 -8.27 84.66
C LEU A 77 11.18 -9.69 84.65
N ALA A 78 11.58 -10.21 83.49
CA ALA A 78 12.19 -11.53 83.35
C ALA A 78 13.65 -11.63 83.88
N THR A 79 14.30 -10.49 84.16
CA THR A 79 15.70 -10.39 84.62
C THR A 79 15.86 -9.80 86.02
N CYS A 80 14.81 -9.19 86.59
CA CYS A 80 14.81 -8.53 87.92
C CYS A 80 15.21 -9.40 89.13
N ARG A 81 15.34 -10.73 89.00
CA ARG A 81 15.73 -11.64 90.10
C ARG A 81 16.83 -12.64 89.71
N SER A 82 17.49 -12.41 88.58
CA SER A 82 18.55 -13.29 88.08
C SER A 82 19.93 -12.69 88.36
N THR A 83 20.94 -13.55 88.53
CA THR A 83 22.34 -13.12 88.60
C THR A 83 22.73 -12.35 87.33
N MET A 84 23.73 -11.47 87.44
CA MET A 84 24.20 -10.62 86.34
C MET A 84 24.51 -11.42 85.06
N GLU A 85 25.07 -12.61 85.18
CA GLU A 85 25.41 -13.50 84.06
C GLU A 85 24.16 -14.02 83.33
N VAL A 86 23.15 -14.44 84.07
CA VAL A 86 21.88 -14.95 83.50
C VAL A 86 21.09 -13.81 82.84
N ALA A 87 21.12 -12.61 83.42
CA ALA A 87 20.52 -11.43 82.81
C ALA A 87 21.23 -11.01 81.51
N ARG A 88 22.57 -11.10 81.50
CA ARG A 88 23.40 -10.84 80.33
C ARG A 88 23.08 -11.81 79.19
N GLU A 89 22.99 -13.11 79.47
CA GLU A 89 22.66 -14.12 78.46
C GLU A 89 21.26 -13.92 77.87
N LYS A 90 20.27 -13.60 78.72
CA LYS A 90 18.91 -13.28 78.28
C LYS A 90 18.86 -12.04 77.39
N LEU A 91 19.63 -10.99 77.70
CA LEU A 91 19.71 -9.78 76.89
C LEU A 91 20.43 -10.05 75.55
N HIS A 92 21.51 -10.84 75.57
CA HIS A 92 22.20 -11.27 74.36
C HIS A 92 21.27 -12.07 73.44
N LYS A 93 20.55 -13.04 73.98
CA LYS A 93 19.56 -13.81 73.24
C LYS A 93 18.46 -12.92 72.66
N TYR A 94 17.91 -12.00 73.45
CA TYR A 94 16.87 -11.07 72.98
C TYR A 94 17.35 -10.18 71.83
N VAL A 95 18.57 -9.62 71.93
CA VAL A 95 19.15 -8.80 70.86
C VAL A 95 19.44 -9.65 69.63
N PHE A 96 19.95 -10.87 69.82
CA PHE A 96 20.18 -11.81 68.73
C PHE A 96 18.89 -12.18 68.00
N ASP A 97 17.83 -12.53 68.73
CA ASP A 97 16.52 -12.87 68.17
C ASP A 97 15.92 -11.70 67.38
N ARG A 98 16.03 -10.47 67.90
CA ARG A 98 15.58 -9.25 67.22
C ARG A 98 16.35 -8.98 65.93
N VAL A 99 17.68 -9.13 65.95
CA VAL A 99 18.52 -8.98 64.75
C VAL A 99 18.22 -10.07 63.74
N ASN A 100 17.98 -11.31 64.18
CA ASN A 100 17.62 -12.42 63.31
C ASN A 100 16.28 -12.16 62.60
N ILE A 101 15.25 -11.70 63.33
CA ILE A 101 13.96 -11.30 62.74
C ILE A 101 14.15 -10.17 61.72
N HIS A 102 14.98 -9.17 62.03
CA HIS A 102 15.26 -8.08 61.11
C HIS A 102 15.96 -8.56 59.83
N ASN A 103 16.94 -9.48 59.95
CA ASN A 103 17.62 -10.06 58.79
C ASN A 103 16.64 -10.81 57.88
N VAL A 104 15.74 -11.62 58.45
CA VAL A 104 14.69 -12.32 57.70
C VAL A 104 13.78 -11.32 56.99
N MET A 105 13.35 -10.26 57.68
CA MET A 105 12.51 -9.22 57.09
C MET A 105 13.22 -8.48 55.95
N LEU A 106 14.51 -8.19 56.12
CA LEU A 106 15.33 -7.55 55.08
C LEU A 106 15.46 -8.43 53.84
N HIS A 107 15.68 -9.74 54.01
CA HIS A 107 15.69 -10.69 52.89
C HIS A 107 14.35 -10.71 52.14
N LEU A 108 13.22 -10.73 52.86
CA LEU A 108 11.89 -10.69 52.24
C LEU A 108 11.63 -9.39 51.48
N VAL A 109 12.06 -8.25 52.03
CA VAL A 109 11.94 -6.94 51.36
C VAL A 109 12.78 -6.91 50.08
N ARG A 110 14.01 -7.46 50.11
CA ARG A 110 14.85 -7.56 48.92
C ARG A 110 14.22 -8.43 47.83
N GLN A 111 13.73 -9.62 48.20
CA GLN A 111 13.04 -10.51 47.25
C GLN A 111 11.82 -9.84 46.60
N ARG A 112 11.03 -9.10 47.39
CA ARG A 112 9.89 -8.33 46.86
C ARG A 112 10.35 -7.19 45.95
N GLY A 113 11.45 -6.53 46.28
CA GLY A 113 12.05 -5.49 45.43
C GLY A 113 12.50 -6.04 44.08
N GLU A 114 13.21 -7.17 44.08
CA GLU A 114 13.66 -7.86 42.87
C GLU A 114 12.46 -8.30 42.01
N MET A 115 11.40 -8.82 42.62
CA MET A 115 10.17 -9.21 41.92
C MET A 115 9.47 -8.00 41.28
N LEU A 116 9.40 -6.86 41.98
CA LEU A 116 8.83 -5.63 41.44
C LEU A 116 9.65 -5.06 40.28
N GLU A 117 10.97 -5.07 40.39
CA GLU A 117 11.85 -4.64 39.29
C GLU A 117 11.68 -5.54 38.07
N SER A 118 11.62 -6.86 38.27
CA SER A 118 11.34 -7.81 37.18
C SER A 118 10.00 -7.55 36.49
N MET A 119 8.93 -7.34 37.27
CA MET A 119 7.60 -7.03 36.72
C MET A 119 7.59 -5.69 35.98
N GLN A 120 8.31 -4.69 36.49
CA GLN A 120 8.40 -3.38 35.84
C GLN A 120 9.13 -3.45 34.49
N ILE A 121 10.20 -4.25 34.40
CA ILE A 121 10.92 -4.50 33.15
C ILE A 121 10.03 -5.25 32.16
N GLU A 122 9.27 -6.25 32.61
CA GLU A 122 8.33 -6.99 31.75
C GLU A 122 7.24 -6.06 31.20
N LEU A 123 6.67 -5.19 32.04
CA LEU A 123 5.68 -4.20 31.63
C LEU A 123 6.26 -3.22 30.60
N ASP A 124 7.47 -2.71 30.82
CA ASP A 124 8.13 -1.80 29.88
C ASP A 124 8.42 -2.49 28.53
N ASN A 125 8.84 -3.75 28.55
CA ASN A 125 9.03 -4.54 27.33
C ASN A 125 7.72 -4.74 26.56
N LEU A 126 6.61 -5.01 27.25
CA LEU A 126 5.30 -5.15 26.61
C LEU A 126 4.80 -3.83 26.01
N LEU A 127 4.98 -2.71 26.71
CA LEU A 127 4.66 -1.38 26.17
C LEU A 127 5.53 -1.03 24.96
N ASN A 128 6.81 -1.40 24.98
CA ASN A 128 7.71 -1.20 23.85
C ASN A 128 7.36 -2.11 22.66
N GLN A 129 6.83 -3.32 22.89
CA GLN A 129 6.28 -4.17 21.83
C GLN A 129 5.00 -3.59 21.23
N GLN A 130 4.16 -2.91 22.01
CA GLN A 130 2.98 -2.18 21.51
C GLN A 130 3.35 -1.03 20.57
N ASN A 131 4.61 -0.56 20.56
CA ASN A 131 5.13 0.35 19.54
C ASN A 131 5.30 -0.31 18.14
N SER A 132 4.82 -1.55 17.94
CA SER A 132 4.51 -2.17 16.63
C SER A 132 3.69 -1.27 15.71
N SER A 133 3.06 -0.23 16.26
CA SER A 133 2.39 0.86 15.53
C SER A 133 3.17 1.40 14.33
N LYS A 134 4.52 1.49 14.36
CA LYS A 134 5.28 2.00 13.20
C LYS A 134 5.24 1.05 12.01
N GLU A 135 5.38 -0.25 12.25
CA GLU A 135 5.29 -1.28 11.20
C GLU A 135 3.85 -1.41 10.71
N GLU A 136 2.86 -1.34 11.61
CA GLU A 136 1.44 -1.31 11.27
C GLU A 136 1.08 -0.07 10.42
N LEU A 137 1.62 1.10 10.74
CA LEU A 137 1.46 2.32 9.95
C LEU A 137 2.10 2.19 8.56
N GLN A 138 3.28 1.57 8.46
CA GLN A 138 3.92 1.29 7.18
C GLN A 138 3.10 0.29 6.35
N GLN A 139 2.59 -0.78 6.97
CA GLN A 139 1.70 -1.73 6.31
C GLN A 139 0.42 -1.05 5.83
N MET A 140 -0.18 -0.18 6.63
CA MET A 140 -1.38 0.58 6.25
C MET A 140 -1.12 1.54 5.08
N GLN A 141 0.07 2.16 5.02
CA GLN A 141 0.49 2.97 3.87
C GLN A 141 0.65 2.12 2.60
N ILE A 142 1.27 0.94 2.72
CA ILE A 142 1.42 -0.01 1.60
C ILE A 142 0.05 -0.47 1.10
N ILE A 143 -0.87 -0.84 2.00
CA ILE A 143 -2.23 -1.25 1.65
C ILE A 143 -2.92 -0.14 0.87
N ARG A 144 -2.89 1.10 1.37
CA ARG A 144 -3.49 2.25 0.68
C ARG A 144 -2.87 2.50 -0.70
N GLN A 145 -1.56 2.31 -0.83
CA GLN A 145 -0.88 2.47 -2.12
C GLN A 145 -1.27 1.36 -3.11
N LEU A 146 -1.41 0.13 -2.63
CA LEU A 146 -1.87 -1.00 -3.44
C LEU A 146 -3.32 -0.80 -3.88
N GLU A 147 -4.21 -0.38 -2.99
CA GLU A 147 -5.60 -0.06 -3.30
C GLU A 147 -5.69 1.01 -4.41
N ASN A 148 -4.96 2.12 -4.27
CA ASN A 148 -4.91 3.17 -5.29
C ASN A 148 -4.36 2.66 -6.63
N ASN A 149 -3.37 1.78 -6.60
CA ASN A 149 -2.80 1.20 -7.81
C ASN A 149 -3.80 0.25 -8.50
N ILE A 150 -4.53 -0.56 -7.74
CA ILE A 150 -5.58 -1.44 -8.24
C ILE A 150 -6.73 -0.64 -8.85
N GLU A 151 -7.17 0.43 -8.19
CA GLU A 151 -8.22 1.30 -8.72
C GLU A 151 -7.78 1.94 -10.05
N LYS A 152 -6.55 2.47 -10.10
CA LYS A 152 -5.99 3.03 -11.34
C LYS A 152 -5.88 2.00 -12.47
N THR A 153 -5.48 0.77 -12.19
CA THR A 153 -5.42 -0.27 -13.22
C THR A 153 -6.81 -0.69 -13.68
N MET A 154 -7.79 -0.77 -12.78
CA MET A 154 -9.18 -1.06 -13.14
C MET A 154 -9.77 0.02 -14.05
N ILE A 155 -9.52 1.31 -13.76
CA ILE A 155 -9.92 2.42 -14.63
C ILE A 155 -9.26 2.28 -16.01
N LYS A 156 -7.95 1.96 -16.08
CA LYS A 156 -7.23 1.75 -17.35
C LYS A 156 -7.77 0.58 -18.16
N ILE A 157 -8.14 -0.52 -17.49
CA ILE A 157 -8.75 -1.69 -18.14
C ILE A 157 -10.10 -1.28 -18.74
N ASN A 158 -10.95 -0.62 -17.96
CA ASN A 158 -12.29 -0.22 -18.41
C ASN A 158 -12.22 0.77 -19.59
N THR A 159 -11.34 1.76 -19.54
CA THR A 159 -11.17 2.70 -20.67
C THR A 159 -10.64 1.99 -21.92
N SER A 160 -9.69 1.07 -21.75
CA SER A 160 -9.14 0.27 -22.86
C SER A 160 -10.20 -0.66 -23.48
N GLN A 161 -11.06 -1.27 -22.67
CA GLN A 161 -12.20 -2.08 -23.12
C GLN A 161 -13.21 -1.24 -23.89
N ASN A 162 -13.53 -0.03 -23.42
CA ASN A 162 -14.42 0.89 -24.12
C ASN A 162 -13.84 1.30 -25.47
N ILE A 163 -12.57 1.67 -25.52
CA ILE A 163 -11.86 2.01 -26.76
C ILE A 163 -11.88 0.83 -27.73
N TYR A 164 -11.55 -0.37 -27.24
CA TYR A 164 -11.58 -1.59 -28.05
C TYR A 164 -12.97 -1.85 -28.63
N SER A 165 -14.03 -1.76 -27.82
CA SER A 165 -15.42 -1.92 -28.29
C SER A 165 -15.77 -0.92 -29.39
N LEU A 166 -15.35 0.35 -29.25
CA LEU A 166 -15.57 1.36 -30.28
C LEU A 166 -14.84 1.01 -31.59
N TYR A 167 -13.58 0.57 -31.51
CA TYR A 167 -12.84 0.15 -32.71
C TYR A 167 -13.47 -1.07 -33.39
N VAL A 168 -13.96 -2.04 -32.63
CA VAL A 168 -14.67 -3.21 -33.18
C VAL A 168 -15.95 -2.78 -33.90
N GLN A 169 -16.75 -1.89 -33.29
CA GLN A 169 -17.96 -1.36 -33.92
C GLN A 169 -17.67 -0.55 -35.18
N LEU A 170 -16.63 0.30 -35.14
CA LEU A 170 -16.19 1.06 -36.32
C LEU A 170 -15.73 0.14 -37.45
N LEU A 171 -14.96 -0.91 -37.12
CA LEU A 171 -14.52 -1.89 -38.11
C LEU A 171 -15.69 -2.63 -38.75
N ASP A 172 -16.70 -3.02 -37.97
CA ASP A 172 -17.90 -3.66 -38.48
C ASP A 172 -18.70 -2.73 -39.41
N TYR A 173 -18.83 -1.45 -39.04
CA TYR A 173 -19.43 -0.44 -39.90
C TYR A 173 -18.68 -0.27 -41.22
N LEU A 174 -17.34 -0.13 -41.17
CA LEU A 174 -16.52 0.00 -42.38
C LEU A 174 -16.60 -1.23 -43.27
N LYS A 175 -16.69 -2.44 -42.69
CA LYS A 175 -16.90 -3.67 -43.47
C LYS A 175 -18.25 -3.68 -44.19
N LYS A 176 -19.30 -3.16 -43.54
CA LYS A 176 -20.64 -3.03 -44.16
C LYS A 176 -20.63 -2.02 -45.30
N GLU A 177 -20.03 -0.84 -45.10
CA GLU A 177 -19.85 0.15 -46.18
C GLU A 177 -19.03 -0.43 -47.33
N LEU A 178 -17.92 -1.12 -47.03
CA LEU A 178 -17.10 -1.77 -48.06
C LEU A 178 -17.87 -2.84 -48.85
N ALA A 179 -18.76 -3.59 -48.20
CA ALA A 179 -19.60 -4.57 -48.86
C ALA A 179 -20.70 -3.94 -49.74
N TYR A 180 -21.08 -2.68 -49.45
CA TYR A 180 -22.12 -1.96 -50.17
C TYR A 180 -21.65 -1.38 -51.51
N TYR A 181 -20.39 -0.95 -51.61
CA TYR A 181 -19.86 -0.30 -52.82
C TYR A 181 -19.75 -1.21 -54.07
N PRO A 182 -19.27 -2.46 -54.01
CA PRO A 182 -19.07 -3.28 -55.21
C PRO A 182 -20.36 -3.49 -56.02
N PRO A 183 -21.52 -3.84 -55.43
CA PRO A 183 -22.76 -3.95 -56.18
C PRO A 183 -23.21 -2.64 -56.85
N GLN A 184 -22.91 -1.48 -56.25
CA GLN A 184 -23.20 -0.19 -56.86
C GLN A 184 -22.29 0.08 -58.06
N LEU A 185 -21.00 -0.27 -57.93
CA LEU A 185 -20.03 -0.15 -59.00
C LEU A 185 -20.40 -1.07 -60.17
N ASP A 186 -20.80 -2.31 -59.89
CA ASP A 186 -21.26 -3.26 -60.91
C ASP A 186 -22.49 -2.72 -61.67
N LYS A 187 -23.44 -2.10 -60.96
CA LYS A 187 -24.59 -1.44 -61.61
C LYS A 187 -24.14 -0.34 -62.56
N LEU A 188 -23.25 0.54 -62.11
CA LEU A 188 -22.73 1.62 -62.95
C LEU A 188 -21.95 1.08 -64.16
N GLN A 189 -21.11 0.06 -63.96
CA GLN A 189 -20.36 -0.60 -65.02
C GLN A 189 -21.30 -1.19 -66.07
N ASN A 190 -22.37 -1.87 -65.65
CA ASN A 190 -23.36 -2.44 -66.56
C ASN A 190 -24.11 -1.35 -67.34
N MET A 191 -24.45 -0.22 -66.72
CA MET A 191 -25.07 0.91 -67.41
C MET A 191 -24.14 1.51 -68.47
N VAL A 192 -22.84 1.63 -68.18
CA VAL A 192 -21.86 2.10 -69.15
C VAL A 192 -21.76 1.15 -70.34
N LEU A 193 -21.73 -0.16 -70.12
CA LEU A 193 -21.72 -1.16 -71.19
C LEU A 193 -22.97 -1.09 -72.07
N LEU A 194 -24.15 -0.89 -71.47
CA LEU A 194 -25.40 -0.70 -72.21
C LEU A 194 -25.33 0.55 -73.10
N TYR A 195 -24.92 1.69 -72.55
CA TYR A 195 -24.80 2.92 -73.33
C TYR A 195 -23.74 2.84 -74.44
N GLN A 196 -22.63 2.15 -74.21
CA GLN A 196 -21.64 1.89 -75.25
C GLN A 196 -22.22 1.07 -76.40
N LYS A 197 -23.02 0.05 -76.07
CA LYS A 197 -23.73 -0.75 -77.07
C LYS A 197 -24.74 0.10 -77.85
N ASP A 198 -25.60 0.84 -77.16
CA ASP A 198 -26.60 1.69 -77.80
C ASP A 198 -25.95 2.71 -78.74
N LEU A 199 -24.83 3.31 -78.32
CA LEU A 199 -24.08 4.26 -79.15
C LEU A 199 -23.46 3.59 -80.38
N SER A 200 -22.94 2.37 -80.24
CA SER A 200 -22.46 1.56 -81.36
C SER A 200 -23.59 1.25 -82.35
N ASP A 201 -24.74 0.80 -81.85
CA ASP A 201 -25.90 0.45 -82.67
C ASP A 201 -26.40 1.68 -83.46
N VAL A 202 -26.50 2.85 -82.82
CA VAL A 202 -26.86 4.11 -83.49
C VAL A 202 -25.80 4.54 -84.51
N THR A 203 -24.51 4.32 -84.23
CA THR A 203 -23.43 4.65 -85.17
C THR A 203 -23.52 3.79 -86.43
N ILE A 204 -23.85 2.50 -86.28
CA ILE A 204 -24.09 1.59 -87.42
C ILE A 204 -25.30 2.06 -88.22
N MET A 205 -26.43 2.33 -87.54
CA MET A 205 -27.66 2.81 -88.21
C MET A 205 -27.43 4.13 -88.97
N THR A 206 -26.70 5.07 -88.39
CA THR A 206 -26.40 6.35 -89.05
C THR A 206 -25.49 6.15 -90.27
N HIS A 207 -24.51 5.25 -90.21
CA HIS A 207 -23.68 4.92 -91.36
C HIS A 207 -24.50 4.28 -92.49
N GLU A 208 -25.39 3.33 -92.16
CA GLU A 208 -26.31 2.72 -93.13
C GLU A 208 -27.24 3.75 -93.76
N ALA A 209 -27.81 4.65 -92.95
CA ALA A 209 -28.66 5.73 -93.44
C ALA A 209 -27.90 6.65 -94.42
N ILE A 210 -26.68 7.08 -94.08
CA ILE A 210 -25.83 7.88 -94.97
C ILE A 210 -25.59 7.14 -96.28
N LYS A 211 -25.21 5.86 -96.22
CA LYS A 211 -24.96 5.03 -97.41
C LYS A 211 -26.20 4.94 -98.30
N MET A 212 -27.37 4.65 -97.73
CA MET A 212 -28.64 4.61 -98.48
C MET A 212 -28.97 5.96 -99.13
N THR A 213 -28.74 7.07 -98.43
CA THR A 213 -28.97 8.40 -99.03
C THR A 213 -28.01 8.69 -100.18
N GLU A 214 -26.75 8.26 -100.09
CA GLU A 214 -25.76 8.48 -101.13
C GLU A 214 -26.03 7.59 -102.35
N GLU A 215 -26.39 6.32 -102.13
CA GLU A 215 -26.86 5.42 -103.19
C GLU A 215 -28.12 5.99 -103.88
N ALA A 216 -29.07 6.54 -103.13
CA ALA A 216 -30.26 7.18 -103.69
C ALA A 216 -29.91 8.42 -104.54
N LYS A 217 -28.96 9.26 -104.11
CA LYS A 217 -28.48 10.40 -104.91
C LYS A 217 -27.83 9.94 -106.21
N VAL A 218 -26.95 8.94 -106.15
CA VAL A 218 -26.29 8.38 -107.34
C VAL A 218 -27.34 7.87 -108.33
N ASN A 219 -28.26 7.01 -107.87
CA ASN A 219 -29.34 6.49 -108.70
C ASN A 219 -30.21 7.60 -109.31
N MET A 220 -30.52 8.65 -108.55
CA MET A 220 -31.27 9.82 -109.04
C MET A 220 -30.50 10.54 -110.16
N THR A 221 -29.20 10.80 -109.98
CA THR A 221 -28.38 11.44 -111.03
C THR A 221 -28.22 10.59 -112.28
N GLU A 222 -28.10 9.27 -112.14
CA GLU A 222 -28.07 8.32 -113.26
C GLU A 222 -29.40 8.33 -114.03
N MET A 223 -30.52 8.32 -113.31
CA MET A 223 -31.85 8.38 -113.90
C MET A 223 -32.11 9.72 -114.60
N GLU A 224 -31.68 10.85 -114.02
CA GLU A 224 -31.76 12.18 -114.63
C GLU A 224 -30.92 12.25 -115.93
N THR A 225 -29.68 11.77 -115.89
CA THR A 225 -28.79 11.77 -117.07
C THR A 225 -29.32 10.87 -118.18
N ALA A 226 -29.83 9.67 -117.84
CA ALA A 226 -30.47 8.78 -118.79
C ALA A 226 -31.73 9.42 -119.43
N PHE A 227 -32.56 10.07 -118.61
CA PHE A 227 -33.74 10.78 -119.07
C PHE A 227 -33.40 11.93 -120.03
N LEU A 228 -32.40 12.75 -119.70
CA LEU A 228 -31.92 13.83 -120.56
C LEU A 228 -31.33 13.31 -121.87
N ALA A 229 -30.57 12.21 -121.83
CA ALA A 229 -30.02 11.57 -123.03
C ALA A 229 -31.13 11.05 -123.95
N GLU A 230 -32.13 10.37 -123.39
CA GLU A 230 -33.30 9.89 -124.13
C GLU A 230 -34.07 11.06 -124.76
N ARG A 231 -34.33 12.12 -123.98
CA ARG A 231 -35.00 13.32 -124.47
C ARG A 231 -34.22 13.97 -125.63
N LYS A 232 -32.90 14.11 -125.50
CA LYS A 232 -32.04 14.65 -126.56
C LYS A 232 -32.08 13.79 -127.82
N ALA A 233 -32.06 12.46 -127.69
CA ALA A 233 -32.19 11.55 -128.82
C ALA A 233 -33.55 11.68 -129.54
N ARG A 234 -34.64 11.83 -128.78
CA ARG A 234 -35.99 12.09 -129.33
C ARG A 234 -36.05 13.42 -130.07
N GLU A 235 -35.52 14.50 -129.49
CA GLU A 235 -35.44 15.83 -130.14
C GLU A 235 -34.60 15.81 -131.42
N GLN A 236 -33.46 15.10 -131.42
CA GLN A 236 -32.63 14.89 -132.61
C GLN A 236 -33.38 14.12 -133.70
N LYS A 237 -34.10 13.05 -133.35
CA LYS A 237 -34.92 12.29 -134.31
C LYS A 237 -36.04 13.15 -134.91
N LEU A 238 -36.70 13.96 -134.08
CA LEU A 238 -37.79 14.84 -134.50
C LEU A 238 -37.28 15.97 -135.40
N THR A 239 -36.12 16.56 -135.10
CA THR A 239 -35.48 17.56 -135.98
C THR A 239 -35.01 16.97 -137.30
N GLN A 240 -34.49 15.72 -137.32
CA GLN A 240 -34.20 15.00 -138.56
C GLN A 240 -35.46 14.79 -139.41
N GLN A 241 -36.57 14.34 -138.80
CA GLN A 241 -37.84 14.17 -139.51
C GLN A 241 -38.37 15.49 -140.07
N LYS A 242 -38.31 16.59 -139.32
CA LYS A 242 -38.70 17.93 -139.80
C LYS A 242 -37.88 18.36 -141.02
N LYS A 243 -36.56 18.18 -140.99
CA LYS A 243 -35.68 18.49 -142.13
C LYS A 243 -36.02 17.67 -143.38
N LEU A 244 -36.42 16.41 -143.22
CA LEU A 244 -36.87 15.58 -144.35
C LEU A 244 -38.18 16.11 -144.94
N ILE A 245 -39.15 16.48 -144.09
CA ILE A 245 -40.41 17.09 -144.54
C ILE A 245 -40.17 18.41 -145.27
N GLU A 246 -39.32 19.27 -144.72
CA GLU A 246 -38.96 20.55 -145.32
C GLU A 246 -38.30 20.35 -146.69
N LYS A 247 -37.39 19.37 -146.82
CA LYS A 247 -36.80 19.00 -148.13
C LYS A 247 -37.85 18.57 -149.15
N ILE A 248 -38.82 17.72 -148.75
CA ILE A 248 -39.91 17.29 -149.63
C ILE A 248 -40.73 18.51 -150.10
N GLN A 249 -41.05 19.43 -149.18
CA GLN A 249 -41.79 20.65 -149.49
C GLN A 249 -41.03 21.61 -150.42
N THR A 250 -39.69 21.66 -150.36
CA THR A 250 -38.86 22.49 -151.25
C THR A 250 -38.56 21.87 -152.62
N THR A 251 -38.84 20.58 -152.82
CA THR A 251 -38.66 19.89 -154.13
C THR A 251 -39.93 19.85 -154.98
N ASP A 252 -41.07 20.24 -154.40
CA ASP A 252 -42.37 20.33 -155.07
C ASP A 252 -42.75 21.78 -155.48
N GLU A 253 -41.78 22.72 -155.46
CA GLU A 253 -41.81 24.05 -156.11
C GLU A 253 -40.76 24.14 -157.23
#